data_AF-A0A2E0VKW8-F1
#
_entry.id   AF-A0A2E0VKW8-F1
#
_cell.length_a   1.000
_cell.length_b   1.000
_cell.length_c   1.000
_cell.angle_alpha   90.00
_cell.angle_beta   90.00
_cell.angle_gamma   90.00
#
_symmetry.space_group_name_H-M   'P 1'
#
loop_
_entity.id
_entity.type
_entity.pdbx_description
1 polymer ?
#
loop_
_entity_poly.entity_id
_entity_poly.type
_entity_poly.pdbx_seq_one_letter_code
_entity_poly.pdbx_strand_id
1 'polypeptide(L)' 'MSLFIIENDEGAFLDKQLNWVHTADAGTVFCTPHKDIALNQLVELTTRDFALRARVVACDSDSKGRPVVSVERRESVA' A
#
# COMPACT_ATOMS: atom_id res chain seq x y z
N MET A 1 0.30 13.48 9.71
CA MET A 1 -0.48 13.69 8.47
C MET A 1 -0.80 12.32 7.93
N SER A 2 -2.03 12.07 7.50
CA SER A 2 -2.39 10.75 6.98
C SER A 2 -1.97 10.63 5.52
N LEU A 3 -1.31 9.54 5.19
CA LEU A 3 -0.98 9.11 3.83
C LEU A 3 -1.86 7.92 3.47
N PHE A 4 -2.05 7.72 2.18
CA PHE A 4 -2.76 6.57 1.62
C PHE A 4 -1.75 5.69 0.88
N ILE A 5 -1.74 4.42 1.24
CA ILE A 5 -0.93 3.35 0.64
C ILE A 5 -1.86 2.29 0.05
N ILE A 6 -1.30 1.35 -0.72
CA ILE A 6 -2.04 0.22 -1.28
C ILE A 6 -1.44 -1.08 -0.75
N GLU A 7 -2.30 -1.94 -0.24
CA GLU A 7 -1.97 -3.25 0.34
C GLU A 7 -2.82 -4.33 -0.36
N ASN A 8 -2.23 -5.47 -0.71
CA ASN A 8 -2.96 -6.64 -1.23
C ASN A 8 -3.47 -7.55 -0.08
N ASP A 9 -4.24 -8.59 -0.42
CA ASP A 9 -4.77 -9.52 0.57
C ASP A 9 -3.71 -10.43 1.22
N GLU A 10 -2.54 -10.55 0.59
CA GLU A 10 -1.36 -11.26 1.11
C GLU A 10 -0.49 -10.40 2.05
N GLY A 11 -0.90 -9.16 2.34
CA GLY A 11 -0.15 -8.23 3.20
C GLY A 11 1.12 -7.68 2.57
N ALA A 12 1.23 -7.73 1.24
CA ALA A 12 2.24 -7.00 0.48
C ALA A 12 1.78 -5.57 0.17
N PHE A 13 2.73 -4.65 0.13
CA PHE A 13 2.51 -3.25 -0.21
C PHE A 13 2.93 -2.97 -1.65
N LEU A 14 2.28 -2.00 -2.28
CA LEU A 14 2.67 -1.50 -3.58
C LEU A 14 3.87 -0.55 -3.44
N ASP A 15 4.95 -0.81 -4.19
CA ASP A 15 6.09 0.11 -4.29
C ASP A 15 5.88 1.17 -5.39
N LYS A 16 6.76 2.18 -5.45
CA LYS A 16 6.70 3.26 -6.46
C LYS A 16 6.90 2.79 -7.90
N GLN A 17 7.38 1.57 -8.11
CA GLN A 17 7.57 0.94 -9.42
C GLN A 17 6.41 -0.01 -9.78
N LEU A 18 5.34 -0.02 -8.96
CA LEU A 18 4.15 -0.85 -9.11
C LEU A 18 4.41 -2.36 -8.91
N ASN A 19 5.40 -2.70 -8.09
CA ASN A 19 5.68 -4.06 -7.65
C ASN A 19 5.12 -4.31 -6.24
N TRP A 20 4.77 -5.56 -5.95
CA TRP A 20 4.32 -5.98 -4.62
C TRP A 20 5.52 -6.39 -3.75
N VAL A 21 5.61 -5.83 -2.56
CA VAL A 21 6.72 -6.05 -1.62
C VAL A 21 6.21 -6.27 -0.18
N HIS A 22 6.69 -7.33 0.49
CA HIS A 22 6.34 -7.61 1.89
C HIS A 22 7.22 -6.85 2.90
N THR A 23 8.47 -6.57 2.52
CA THR A 23 9.43 -5.84 3.34
C THR A 23 9.78 -4.55 2.61
N ALA A 24 8.98 -3.51 2.83
CA ALA A 24 9.26 -2.23 2.21
C ALA A 24 9.94 -1.31 3.21
N ASP A 25 11.14 -0.84 2.87
CA ASP A 25 11.61 0.43 3.41
C ASP A 25 10.52 1.47 3.13
N ALA A 26 10.10 2.22 4.16
CA ALA A 26 9.04 3.23 4.03
C ALA A 26 9.29 4.24 2.87
N GLY A 27 10.54 4.38 2.40
CA GLY A 27 10.90 5.22 1.25
C GLY A 27 10.52 4.65 -0.12
N THR A 28 10.30 3.35 -0.25
CA THR A 28 10.00 2.68 -1.53
C THR A 28 8.50 2.45 -1.75
N VAL A 29 7.72 2.43 -0.67
CA VAL A 29 6.26 2.29 -0.71
C VAL A 29 5.63 3.45 -1.47
N PHE A 30 4.66 3.13 -2.34
CA PHE A 30 3.79 4.12 -2.93
C PHE A 30 2.90 4.73 -1.84
N CYS A 31 3.00 6.04 -1.65
CA CYS A 31 2.16 6.78 -0.71
C CYS A 31 1.74 8.12 -1.31
N THR A 32 0.52 8.54 -1.00
CA THR A 32 -0.02 9.84 -1.42
C THR A 32 -0.84 10.46 -0.30
N PRO A 33 -0.81 11.79 -0.09
CA PRO A 33 -1.72 12.45 0.86
C PRO A 33 -3.17 12.49 0.36
N HIS A 34 -3.43 12.14 -0.91
CA HIS A 34 -4.74 12.23 -1.55
C HIS A 34 -5.34 10.86 -1.80
N LYS A 35 -6.51 10.58 -1.21
CA LYS A 35 -7.20 9.29 -1.32
C LYS A 35 -7.62 8.97 -2.76
N ASP A 36 -8.05 9.97 -3.52
CA ASP A 36 -8.46 9.81 -4.92
C ASP A 36 -7.32 9.32 -5.82
N ILE A 37 -6.10 9.82 -5.60
CA ILE A 37 -4.90 9.35 -6.31
C ILE A 37 -4.65 7.86 -6.01
N ALA A 38 -4.75 7.44 -4.75
CA ALA A 38 -4.57 6.04 -4.37
C ALA A 38 -5.68 5.15 -4.96
N LEU A 39 -6.93 5.63 -5.01
CA LEU A 39 -8.05 4.90 -5.62
C LEU A 39 -7.87 4.76 -7.13
N ASN A 40 -7.47 5.82 -7.82
CA ASN A 40 -7.17 5.77 -9.25
C ASN A 40 -6.08 4.73 -9.54
N GLN A 41 -5.00 4.74 -8.75
CA GLN A 41 -3.92 3.75 -8.89
C GLN A 41 -4.42 2.31 -8.67
N LEU A 42 -5.29 2.08 -7.69
CA LEU A 42 -5.90 0.77 -7.45
C LEU A 42 -6.80 0.33 -8.63
N VAL A 43 -7.59 1.25 -9.20
CA VAL A 43 -8.42 0.97 -10.39
C VAL A 43 -7.54 0.57 -11.58
N GLU A 44 -6.42 1.28 -11.80
CA GLU A 44 -5.49 0.94 -12.89
C GLU A 44 -4.86 -0.44 -12.72
N LEU A 45 -4.51 -0.83 -11.48
CA LEU A 45 -3.98 -2.16 -11.17
C LEU A 45 -5.03 -3.26 -11.40
N THR A 46 -6.23 -3.08 -10.84
CA THR A 46 -7.33 -4.05 -10.96
C THR A 46 -7.87 -4.18 -12.39
N THR A 47 -7.68 -3.17 -13.24
CA THR A 47 -8.01 -3.25 -14.67
C THR A 47 -7.04 -4.17 -15.43
N ARG A 48 -5.77 -4.26 -14.98
CA ARG A 48 -4.76 -5.15 -15.57
C ARG A 48 -4.84 -6.57 -15.03
N ASP A 49 -5.16 -6.70 -13.75
CA ASP A 49 -5.36 -7.98 -13.07
C ASP A 49 -6.67 -7.93 -12.27
N PHE A 50 -7.73 -8.50 -12.84
CA PHE A 50 -9.06 -8.50 -12.23
C PHE A 50 -9.16 -9.44 -11.01
N ALA A 51 -8.21 -10.36 -10.85
CA ALA A 51 -8.17 -11.27 -9.71
C ALA A 51 -7.51 -10.62 -8.48
N LEU A 52 -6.71 -9.56 -8.69
CA LEU A 52 -6.04 -8.82 -7.63
C LEU A 52 -7.04 -8.30 -6.59
N ARG A 53 -6.81 -8.68 -5.33
CA ARG A 53 -7.55 -8.15 -4.19
C ARG A 53 -6.65 -7.22 -3.40
N ALA A 54 -6.73 -5.93 -3.71
CA ALA A 54 -6.01 -4.90 -2.98
C ALA A 54 -6.95 -3.80 -2.46
N ARG A 55 -6.49 -3.07 -1.45
CA ARG A 55 -7.23 -2.00 -0.79
C ARG A 55 -6.34 -0.79 -0.56
N VAL A 56 -6.97 0.38 -0.55
CA VAL A 56 -6.34 1.62 -0.08
C VAL A 56 -6.42 1.65 1.45
N VAL A 57 -5.28 1.83 2.10
CA VAL A 57 -5.16 1.93 3.57
C VAL A 57 -4.62 3.31 3.92
N ALA A 58 -5.20 3.93 4.94
CA ALA A 58 -4.66 5.16 5.52
C ALA A 58 -3.59 4.80 6.57
N CYS A 59 -2.43 5.45 6.52
CA CYS A 59 -1.36 5.29 7.51
C CYS A 59 -0.83 6.65 7.94
N ASP A 60 -0.20 6.71 9.12
CA ASP A 60 0.50 7.90 9.55
C ASP A 60 1.81 8.11 8.76
N SER A 61 2.26 9.35 8.70
CA SER A 61 3.55 9.74 8.15
C SER A 61 4.58 9.94 9.27
N ASP A 62 5.80 9.46 9.09
CA ASP A 62 6.93 9.80 9.96
C ASP A 62 7.31 11.30 9.83
N SER A 63 8.26 11.75 10.65
CA SER A 63 8.77 13.14 10.64
C SER A 63 9.45 13.55 9.31
N LYS A 64 9.67 12.61 8.40
CA LYS A 64 10.24 12.80 7.06
C LYS A 64 9.19 12.63 5.95
N GLY A 65 7.91 12.50 6.30
CA GLY A 65 6.82 12.35 5.34
C GLY A 65 6.73 10.96 4.71
N ARG A 66 7.33 9.93 5.32
CA ARG A 66 7.27 8.54 4.83
C ARG A 66 6.16 7.76 5.55
N PRO A 67 5.45 6.85 4.86
CA PRO A 67 4.40 6.05 5.47
C PRO A 67 4.96 5.17 6.59
N VAL A 68 4.33 5.21 7.76
CA VAL A 68 4.60 4.28 8.87
C VAL A 68 3.82 3.01 8.57
N VAL A 69 4.43 2.12 7.80
CA VAL A 69 3.91 0.77 7.54
C VAL A 69 4.36 -0.15 8.67
N SER A 70 3.43 -0.52 9.54
CA SER A 70 3.63 -1.62 10.48
C SER A 70 3.37 -2.91 9.72
N VAL A 71 4.40 -3.74 9.53
CA VAL A 71 4.23 -5.12 9.06
C VAL A 71 3.61 -5.89 10.22
N GLU A 72 2.31 -5.70 10.46
CA GLU A 72 1.56 -6.64 11.28
C GLU A 72 1.44 -7.91 10.45
N ARG A 73 2.37 -8.84 10.70
CA ARG A 73 2.27 -10.22 10.24
C ARG A 73 0.91 -10.73 10.71
N ARG A 74 -0.08 -10.75 9.82
CA ARG A 74 -1.32 -11.49 10.06
C ARG A 74 -0.92 -12.95 10.03
N GLU A 75 -0.59 -13.49 11.20
CA GLU A 75 -0.37 -14.92 11.34
C GLU A 75 -1.67 -15.61 10.93
N SER A 76 -1.59 -16.39 9.86
CA SER A 76 -2.66 -17.26 9.39
C SER A 76 -3.08 -18.14 10.57
N VAL A 77 -4.29 -17.94 11.09
CA VAL A 77 -4.91 -18.94 11.95
C VAL A 77 -5.18 -20.15 11.07
N ALA A 78 -4.41 -21.21 11.35
CA ALA A 78 -4.51 -22.53 10.75
C ALA A 78 -5.85 -23.22 11.05
#